data_AF-A0A2K1YWM7-F1
#
_entry.id   AF-A0A2K1YWM7-F1
#
_cell.length_a   1.000
_cell.length_b   1.000
_cell.length_c   1.000
_cell.angle_alpha   90.00
_cell.angle_beta   90.00
_cell.angle_gamma   90.00
#
_symmetry.space_group_name_H-M   'P 1'
#
loop_
_entity.id
_entity.type
_entity.pdbx_description
1 polymer ?
#
loop_
_entity_poly.entity_id
_entity_poly.type
_entity_poly.pdbx_seq_one_letter_code
_entity_poly.pdbx_strand_id
1 'polypeptide(L)'
;MDELHKIAKAYYETANSENKDLGHRLFKRMDVDGDGQISLHEFLAFLKNEGRGEMASPSFFKELNKNGTGRLDLMEAMTLCYIIESGRKFCNGCGEFMKGIFLSCMECFEHEDRSFNLCCACFEQGRYVHSHKKFLDNYVLLETKRLDALKEKNAAKTKLRREAEKKRVGEEIKKNAPTPEVITERLPEPVRVIRHEVVPYNPHQGNIFHRAALVAGAVVGAVISRCSIM
;
A
#
# COMPACT_ATOMS: atom_id res chain seq x y z
N MET A 1 3.40 -18.35 9.53
CA MET A 1 4.11 -18.49 8.25
C MET A 1 3.30 -19.26 7.24
N ASP A 2 2.69 -20.39 7.59
CA ASP A 2 1.88 -21.17 6.63
C ASP A 2 0.78 -20.38 5.94
N GLU A 3 0.03 -19.57 6.69
CA GLU A 3 -1.01 -18.71 6.09
C GLU A 3 -0.42 -17.66 5.14
N LEU A 4 0.80 -17.17 5.41
CA LEU A 4 1.47 -16.23 4.52
C LEU A 4 1.91 -16.90 3.22
N HIS A 5 2.40 -18.13 3.29
CA HIS A 5 2.71 -18.93 2.10
C HIS A 5 1.47 -19.17 1.24
N LYS A 6 0.34 -19.55 1.87
CA LYS A 6 -0.93 -19.76 1.16
C LYS A 6 -1.41 -18.48 0.47
N ILE A 7 -1.35 -17.35 1.17
CA ILE A 7 -1.79 -16.06 0.62
C ILE A 7 -0.86 -15.60 -0.51
N ALA A 8 0.47 -15.68 -0.32
CA ALA A 8 1.44 -15.32 -1.35
C ALA A 8 1.26 -16.19 -2.60
N LYS A 9 1.04 -17.49 -2.42
CA LYS A 9 0.71 -18.42 -3.51
C LYS A 9 -0.56 -18.03 -4.24
N ALA A 10 -1.66 -17.79 -3.53
CA ALA A 10 -2.91 -17.37 -4.14
C ALA A 10 -2.76 -16.07 -4.96
N TYR A 11 -2.04 -15.08 -4.42
CA TYR A 11 -1.74 -13.84 -5.15
C TYR A 11 -0.88 -14.07 -6.38
N TYR A 12 0.16 -14.90 -6.27
CA TYR A 12 1.02 -15.22 -7.40
C TYR A 12 0.27 -15.97 -8.50
N GLU A 13 -0.53 -16.97 -8.15
CA GLU A 13 -1.26 -17.81 -9.12
C GLU A 13 -2.33 -17.03 -9.88
N THR A 14 -3.00 -16.11 -9.20
CA THR A 14 -4.04 -15.25 -9.78
C THR A 14 -3.49 -14.01 -10.48
N ALA A 15 -2.19 -13.75 -10.40
CA ALA A 15 -1.55 -12.64 -11.09
C ALA A 15 -1.54 -12.83 -12.61
N ASN A 16 -1.62 -11.71 -13.33
CA ASN A 16 -1.42 -11.68 -14.78
C ASN A 16 0.04 -12.03 -15.16
N SER A 17 0.30 -12.22 -16.45
CA SER A 17 1.64 -12.60 -16.95
C SER A 17 2.71 -11.58 -16.57
N GLU A 18 2.44 -10.28 -16.74
CA GLU A 18 3.38 -9.20 -16.43
C GLU A 18 3.86 -9.24 -14.97
N ASN A 19 2.95 -9.52 -14.05
CA ASN A 19 3.23 -9.61 -12.62
C ASN A 19 3.99 -10.89 -12.25
N LYS A 20 3.67 -12.02 -12.89
CA LYS A 20 4.45 -13.25 -12.75
C LYS A 20 5.87 -13.06 -13.27
N ASP A 21 6.03 -12.35 -14.39
CA ASP A 21 7.34 -12.01 -14.94
C ASP A 21 8.13 -11.08 -14.01
N LEU A 22 7.47 -10.11 -13.35
CA LEU A 22 8.08 -9.30 -12.29
C LEU A 22 8.55 -10.18 -11.13
N GLY A 23 7.71 -11.11 -10.66
CA GLY A 23 8.07 -12.07 -9.61
C GLY A 23 9.28 -12.93 -9.99
N HIS A 24 9.32 -13.45 -11.22
CA HIS A 24 10.46 -14.21 -11.73
C HIS A 24 11.73 -13.36 -11.85
N ARG A 25 11.63 -12.09 -12.27
CA ARG A 25 12.79 -11.18 -12.31
C ARG A 25 13.34 -10.89 -10.91
N LEU A 26 12.47 -10.74 -9.91
CA LEU A 26 12.90 -10.58 -8.52
C LEU A 26 13.58 -11.84 -8.01
N PHE A 27 13.00 -13.01 -8.27
CA PHE A 27 13.61 -14.29 -7.89
C PHE A 27 15.03 -14.43 -8.46
N LYS A 28 15.20 -14.18 -9.76
CA LYS A 28 16.51 -14.17 -10.42
C LYS A 28 17.49 -13.12 -9.88
N ARG A 29 17.00 -12.04 -9.27
CA ARG A 29 17.86 -11.04 -8.63
C ARG A 29 18.36 -11.50 -7.26
N MET A 30 17.57 -12.35 -6.60
CA MET A 30 17.95 -12.96 -5.32
C MET A 30 18.87 -14.17 -5.53
N ASP A 31 18.59 -15.01 -6.53
CA ASP A 31 19.37 -16.17 -6.95
C ASP A 31 20.59 -15.72 -7.79
N VAL A 32 21.70 -15.42 -7.11
CA VAL A 32 22.89 -14.80 -7.70
C VAL A 32 23.73 -15.84 -8.44
N ASP A 33 23.83 -17.05 -7.91
CA ASP A 33 24.60 -18.13 -8.54
C ASP A 33 23.81 -18.88 -9.64
N GLY A 34 22.49 -18.68 -9.70
CA GLY A 34 21.62 -19.23 -10.74
C GLY A 34 21.32 -20.71 -10.57
N ASP A 35 21.46 -21.25 -9.35
CA ASP A 35 21.16 -22.65 -9.05
C ASP A 35 19.65 -22.96 -8.97
N GLY A 36 18.82 -21.93 -9.11
CA GLY A 36 17.37 -22.02 -9.11
C GLY A 36 16.75 -22.04 -7.72
N GLN A 37 17.54 -21.80 -6.68
CA GLN A 37 17.11 -21.68 -5.29
C GLN A 37 17.86 -20.56 -4.59
N ILE A 38 17.32 -20.04 -3.49
CA ILE A 38 17.97 -18.95 -2.75
C ILE A 38 18.62 -19.51 -1.49
N SER A 39 19.94 -19.41 -1.42
CA SER A 39 20.71 -19.74 -0.23
C SER A 39 20.50 -18.71 0.89
N LEU A 40 20.85 -19.08 2.13
CA LEU A 40 20.84 -18.13 3.24
C LEU A 40 21.75 -16.92 2.98
N HIS A 41 22.91 -17.13 2.34
CA HIS A 41 23.86 -16.06 2.04
C HIS A 41 23.24 -15.03 1.08
N GLU A 42 22.65 -15.51 -0.02
CA GLU A 42 21.96 -14.67 -1.00
C GLU A 42 20.78 -13.91 -0.40
N PHE A 43 19.98 -14.59 0.43
CA PHE A 43 18.87 -13.97 1.15
C PHE A 43 19.33 -12.82 2.05
N LEU A 44 20.38 -13.03 2.86
CA LEU A 44 20.91 -12.00 3.75
C LEU A 44 21.50 -10.82 2.97
N ALA A 45 22.25 -11.11 1.90
CA ALA A 45 22.84 -10.09 1.03
C ALA A 45 21.76 -9.25 0.36
N PHE A 46 20.72 -9.89 -0.20
CA PHE A 46 19.59 -9.23 -0.83
C PHE A 46 18.89 -8.27 0.15
N LEU A 47 18.48 -8.73 1.33
CA LEU A 47 17.77 -7.90 2.30
C LEU A 47 18.61 -6.74 2.82
N LYS A 48 19.91 -6.94 3.02
CA LYS A 48 20.83 -5.86 3.40
C LYS A 48 20.92 -4.78 2.31
N ASN A 49 21.05 -5.18 1.06
CA ASN A 49 21.13 -4.27 -0.08
C ASN A 49 19.82 -3.49 -0.31
N GLU A 50 18.68 -4.12 -0.02
CA GLU A 50 17.35 -3.50 -0.08
C GLU A 50 17.03 -2.63 1.15
N GLY A 51 17.97 -2.47 2.09
CA GLY A 51 17.78 -1.66 3.30
C GLY A 51 16.82 -2.28 4.33
N ARG A 52 16.61 -3.60 4.27
CA ARG A 52 15.68 -4.39 5.10
C ARG A 52 16.43 -5.29 6.09
N GLY A 53 17.46 -4.73 6.72
CA GLY A 53 18.33 -5.46 7.64
C GLY A 53 17.60 -6.08 8.82
N GLU A 54 16.44 -5.53 9.21
CA GLU A 54 15.57 -6.08 10.27
C GLU A 54 15.00 -7.47 9.93
N MET A 55 14.86 -7.78 8.64
CA MET A 55 14.40 -9.08 8.16
C MET A 55 15.59 -10.03 7.88
N ALA A 56 16.82 -9.51 7.83
CA ALA A 56 18.01 -10.26 7.46
C ALA A 56 18.50 -11.13 8.62
N SER A 57 17.72 -12.14 9.00
CA SER A 57 18.05 -13.07 10.08
C SER A 57 17.95 -14.54 9.64
N PRO A 58 18.85 -15.42 10.12
CA PRO A 58 18.75 -16.86 9.88
C PRO A 58 17.47 -17.49 10.42
N SER A 59 16.92 -16.96 11.53
CA SER A 59 15.66 -17.43 12.09
C SER A 59 14.49 -17.14 11.14
N PHE A 60 14.42 -15.94 10.58
CA PHE A 60 13.37 -15.57 9.63
C PHE A 60 13.50 -16.33 8.31
N PHE A 61 14.73 -16.57 7.83
CA PHE A 61 14.97 -17.46 6.69
C PHE A 61 14.42 -18.86 6.94
N LYS A 62 14.71 -19.46 8.10
CA LYS A 62 14.21 -20.78 8.47
C LYS A 62 12.69 -20.83 8.53
N GLU A 63 12.06 -19.74 8.96
CA GLU A 63 10.61 -19.59 8.99
C GLU A 63 9.96 -19.50 7.61
N LEU A 64 10.67 -18.93 6.63
CA LEU A 64 10.27 -18.92 5.22
C LEU A 64 10.50 -20.28 4.54
N ASN A 65 11.53 -21.01 4.95
CA ASN A 65 11.83 -22.35 4.42
C ASN A 65 10.86 -23.39 4.97
N LYS A 66 9.61 -23.32 4.51
CA LYS A 66 8.53 -24.21 4.91
C LYS A 66 8.84 -25.66 4.58
N ASN A 67 9.49 -25.91 3.44
CA ASN A 67 9.76 -27.26 2.95
C ASN A 67 10.95 -27.91 3.67
N GLY A 68 11.72 -27.14 4.45
CA GLY A 68 12.86 -27.64 5.23
C GLY A 68 14.08 -28.05 4.40
N THR A 69 14.19 -27.55 3.17
CA THR A 69 15.25 -27.93 2.21
C THR A 69 16.59 -27.27 2.52
N GLY A 70 16.59 -26.21 3.34
CA GLY A 70 17.76 -25.37 3.59
C GLY A 70 17.97 -24.25 2.57
N ARG A 71 17.19 -24.22 1.48
CA ARG A 71 17.16 -23.14 0.47
C ARG A 71 15.72 -22.69 0.18
N LEU A 72 15.50 -21.47 -0.30
CA LEU A 72 14.15 -21.01 -0.64
C LEU A 72 13.84 -21.31 -2.09
N ASP A 73 12.72 -21.98 -2.33
CA ASP A 73 12.16 -22.11 -3.68
C ASP A 73 11.46 -20.82 -4.14
N LEU A 74 10.96 -20.80 -5.38
CA LEU A 74 10.24 -19.66 -5.95
C LEU A 74 9.09 -19.20 -5.05
N MET A 75 8.30 -20.10 -4.49
CA MET A 75 7.12 -19.74 -3.71
C MET A 75 7.45 -19.27 -2.31
N GLU A 76 8.49 -19.83 -1.70
CA GLU A 76 9.04 -19.33 -0.43
C GLU A 76 9.66 -17.92 -0.62
N ALA A 77 10.33 -17.67 -1.74
CA ALA A 77 10.82 -16.35 -2.12
C ALA A 77 9.67 -15.35 -2.42
N MET A 78 8.61 -15.78 -3.11
CA MET A 78 7.42 -14.95 -3.33
C MET A 78 6.70 -14.64 -2.02
N THR A 79 6.80 -15.53 -1.02
CA THR A 79 6.28 -15.26 0.33
C THR A 79 7.04 -14.12 1.01
N LEU A 80 8.37 -14.08 0.89
CA LEU A 80 9.16 -12.93 1.33
C LEU A 80 8.74 -11.65 0.61
N CYS A 81 8.60 -11.69 -0.72
CA CYS A 81 8.17 -10.54 -1.51
C CYS A 81 6.80 -10.02 -1.05
N TYR A 82 5.83 -10.93 -0.85
CA TYR A 82 4.53 -10.56 -0.30
C TYR A 82 4.63 -9.91 1.09
N ILE A 83 5.45 -10.46 2.00
CA ILE A 83 5.65 -9.90 3.34
C ILE A 83 6.18 -8.47 3.27
N ILE A 84 7.17 -8.24 2.41
CA ILE A 84 7.78 -6.94 2.17
C ILE A 84 6.76 -5.95 1.59
N GLU A 85 6.08 -6.32 0.51
CA GLU A 85 5.23 -5.41 -0.25
C GLU A 85 3.90 -5.11 0.44
N SER A 86 3.38 -6.06 1.20
CA SER A 86 2.21 -5.85 2.07
C SER A 86 2.53 -4.97 3.29
N GLY A 87 3.80 -4.59 3.51
CA GLY A 87 4.22 -3.71 4.59
C GLY A 87 4.00 -4.32 5.98
N ARG A 88 4.08 -5.65 6.08
CA ARG A 88 3.89 -6.34 7.36
C ARG A 88 4.90 -5.87 8.38
N LYS A 89 4.43 -5.79 9.62
CA LYS A 89 5.11 -5.07 10.69
C LYS A 89 5.90 -6.03 11.57
N PHE A 90 7.01 -5.52 12.08
CA PHE A 90 7.79 -6.13 13.15
C PHE A 90 7.42 -5.45 14.46
N CYS A 91 7.51 -6.18 15.55
CA CYS A 91 7.21 -5.66 16.87
C CYS A 91 8.27 -4.64 17.29
N ASN A 92 7.87 -3.40 17.61
CA ASN A 92 8.77 -2.38 18.13
C ASN A 92 9.28 -2.65 19.56
N GLY A 93 8.69 -3.62 20.26
CA GLY A 93 9.14 -4.06 21.59
C GLY A 93 10.22 -5.15 21.54
N CYS A 94 9.98 -6.24 20.80
CA CYS A 94 10.89 -7.38 20.77
C CYS A 94 11.62 -7.59 19.43
N GLY A 95 11.32 -6.81 18.41
CA GLY A 95 11.95 -6.94 17.08
C GLY A 95 11.46 -8.13 16.25
N GLU A 96 10.56 -8.96 16.76
CA GLU A 96 10.08 -10.17 16.07
C GLU A 96 9.02 -9.86 15.00
N PHE A 97 9.00 -10.68 13.95
CA PHE A 97 8.03 -10.59 12.87
C PHE A 97 6.61 -10.98 13.34
N MET A 98 5.64 -10.09 13.11
CA MET A 98 4.26 -10.32 13.53
C MET A 98 3.45 -11.00 12.42
N LYS A 99 3.20 -12.30 12.60
CA LYS A 99 2.56 -13.17 11.59
C LYS A 99 1.04 -13.01 11.51
N GLY A 100 0.42 -12.58 12.61
CA GLY A 100 -1.03 -12.55 12.80
C GLY A 100 -1.51 -11.21 13.34
N ILE A 101 -2.39 -11.25 14.33
CA ILE A 101 -2.94 -10.06 14.98
C ILE A 101 -1.80 -9.29 15.67
N PHE A 102 -1.78 -7.98 15.46
CA PHE A 102 -0.86 -7.06 16.11
C PHE A 102 -1.57 -5.76 16.43
N LEU A 103 -1.02 -5.02 17.38
CA LEU A 103 -1.56 -3.74 17.83
C LEU A 103 -0.74 -2.61 17.23
N SER A 104 -1.42 -1.58 16.74
CA SER A 104 -0.81 -0.36 16.21
C SER A 104 -1.21 0.84 17.05
N CYS A 105 -0.25 1.69 17.37
CA CYS A 105 -0.53 3.00 17.94
C CYS A 105 -1.29 3.83 16.90
N MET A 106 -2.46 4.33 17.28
CA MET A 106 -3.31 5.14 16.40
C MET A 106 -2.66 6.48 16.03
N GLU A 107 -2.04 7.12 17.01
CA GLU A 107 -1.43 8.44 16.83
C GLU A 107 -0.24 8.36 15.86
N CYS A 108 0.66 7.37 16.04
CA CYS A 108 1.75 7.13 15.09
C CYS A 108 1.26 6.62 13.72
N PHE A 109 0.10 5.97 13.65
CA PHE A 109 -0.45 5.55 12.37
C PHE A 109 -0.97 6.74 11.54
N GLU A 110 -1.49 7.77 12.19
CA GLU A 110 -2.18 8.89 11.52
C GLU A 110 -1.26 10.07 11.22
N HIS A 111 -0.23 10.28 12.04
CA HIS A 111 0.49 11.57 12.05
C HIS A 111 2.00 11.44 11.86
N GLU A 112 2.55 10.22 11.91
CA GLU A 112 3.99 9.99 11.86
C GLU A 112 4.41 9.23 10.60
N ASP A 113 5.65 9.45 10.15
CA ASP A 113 6.23 8.70 9.02
C ASP A 113 6.41 7.21 9.34
N ARG A 114 6.52 6.85 10.62
CA ARG A 114 6.74 5.49 11.10
C ARG A 114 5.64 5.07 12.08
N SER A 115 4.97 3.97 11.76
CA SER A 115 4.00 3.35 12.67
C SER A 115 4.69 2.63 13.83
N PHE A 116 4.10 2.68 15.02
CA PHE A 116 4.54 1.95 16.19
C PHE A 116 3.61 0.76 16.44
N ASN A 117 4.14 -0.47 16.38
CA ASN A 117 3.37 -1.70 16.32
C ASN A 117 3.91 -2.71 17.32
N LEU A 118 3.04 -3.46 17.98
CA LEU A 118 3.39 -4.40 19.04
C LEU A 118 2.70 -5.75 18.83
N CYS A 119 3.42 -6.82 19.14
CA CYS A 119 2.80 -8.13 19.29
C CYS A 119 1.98 -8.18 20.57
N CYS A 120 1.00 -9.09 20.65
CA CYS A 120 0.14 -9.22 21.83
C CYS A 120 0.95 -9.39 23.13
N ALA A 121 2.00 -10.22 23.10
CA ALA A 121 2.83 -10.47 24.26
C ALA A 121 3.58 -9.22 24.76
N CYS A 122 4.14 -8.40 23.86
CA CYS A 122 4.81 -7.16 24.26
C CYS A 122 3.81 -6.13 24.80
N PHE A 123 2.62 -6.06 24.20
CA PHE A 123 1.58 -5.14 24.65
C PHE A 123 1.07 -5.50 26.04
N GLU A 124 0.70 -6.76 26.26
CA GLU A 124 0.20 -7.29 27.54
C GLU A 124 1.21 -7.14 28.67
N GLN A 125 2.48 -7.42 28.39
CA GLN A 125 3.55 -7.40 29.40
C GLN A 125 4.19 -6.01 29.58
N GLY A 126 3.78 -5.00 28.81
CA GLY A 126 4.39 -3.67 28.85
C GLY A 126 5.86 -3.64 28.40
N ARG A 127 6.31 -4.58 27.57
CA ARG A 127 7.70 -4.68 27.09
C ARG A 127 7.97 -3.76 25.89
N TYR A 128 7.79 -2.46 26.10
CA TYR A 128 8.04 -1.41 25.11
C TYR A 128 8.11 -0.04 25.79
N VAL A 129 8.78 0.92 25.13
CA VAL A 129 8.80 2.33 25.57
C VAL A 129 8.08 3.16 24.53
N HIS A 130 6.90 3.69 24.91
CA HIS A 130 6.09 4.53 24.03
C HIS A 130 5.15 5.46 24.83
N SER A 131 4.99 6.69 24.38
CA SER A 131 4.22 7.75 25.06
C SER A 131 2.71 7.56 24.88
N HIS A 132 2.26 7.28 23.66
CA HIS A 132 0.85 7.15 23.32
C HIS A 132 0.23 5.91 23.95
N LYS A 133 -1.07 5.98 24.26
CA LYS A 133 -1.81 4.92 24.95
C LYS A 133 -2.88 4.25 24.10
N LYS A 134 -3.27 4.88 22.98
CA LYS A 134 -4.34 4.37 22.12
C LYS A 134 -3.78 3.39 21.09
N PHE A 135 -3.97 2.10 21.36
CA PHE A 135 -3.63 1.02 20.46
C PHE A 135 -4.88 0.32 19.96
N LEU A 136 -4.91 0.00 18.66
CA LEU A 136 -5.93 -0.85 18.05
C LEU A 136 -5.27 -2.03 17.37
N ASP A 137 -5.93 -3.18 17.37
CA ASP A 137 -5.50 -4.26 16.49
C ASP A 137 -5.75 -3.92 15.01
N ASN A 138 -5.10 -4.67 14.13
CA ASN A 138 -5.16 -4.44 12.68
C ASN A 138 -6.58 -4.59 12.08
N TYR A 139 -7.52 -5.32 12.69
CA TYR A 139 -8.90 -5.41 12.21
C TYR A 139 -9.71 -4.18 12.63
N VAL A 140 -9.65 -3.81 13.90
CA VAL A 140 -10.38 -2.64 14.41
C VAL A 140 -9.85 -1.35 13.77
N LEU A 141 -8.54 -1.27 13.53
CA LEU A 141 -7.93 -0.15 12.81
C LEU A 141 -8.46 -0.05 11.37
N LEU A 142 -8.52 -1.17 10.64
CA LEU A 142 -9.02 -1.20 9.27
C LEU A 142 -10.51 -0.80 9.21
N GLU A 143 -11.32 -1.31 10.14
CA GLU A 143 -12.74 -0.95 10.23
C GLU A 143 -12.92 0.53 10.59
N THR A 144 -12.09 1.08 11.48
CA THR A 144 -12.10 2.51 11.80
C THR A 144 -11.86 3.36 10.55
N LYS A 145 -10.84 3.03 9.75
CA LYS A 145 -10.55 3.72 8.49
C LYS A 145 -11.69 3.60 7.48
N ARG A 146 -12.34 2.44 7.40
CA ARG A 146 -13.52 2.24 6.54
C ARG A 146 -14.67 3.16 6.96
N LEU A 147 -14.95 3.23 8.27
CA LEU A 147 -16.03 4.07 8.80
C LEU A 147 -15.75 5.56 8.60
N ASP A 148 -14.50 6.01 8.77
CA ASP A 148 -14.13 7.41 8.53
C ASP A 148 -14.28 7.78 7.05
N ALA A 149 -13.82 6.93 6.13
CA ALA A 149 -14.03 7.13 4.70
C ALA A 149 -15.53 7.21 4.33
N LEU A 150 -16.39 6.42 4.99
CA LEU A 150 -17.83 6.48 4.78
C LEU A 150 -18.44 7.79 5.30
N LYS A 151 -17.99 8.29 6.46
CA LYS A 151 -18.42 9.58 7.01
C LYS A 151 -18.05 10.72 6.06
N GLU A 152 -16.82 10.74 5.57
CA GLU A 152 -16.34 11.73 4.61
C GLU A 152 -17.17 11.73 3.32
N LYS A 153 -17.43 10.55 2.75
CA LYS A 153 -18.28 10.39 1.56
C LYS A 153 -19.70 10.93 1.79
N ASN A 154 -20.29 10.64 2.95
CA ASN A 154 -21.63 11.10 3.31
C ASN A 154 -21.66 12.62 3.53
N ALA A 155 -20.64 13.19 4.15
CA ALA A 155 -20.50 14.63 4.32
C ALA A 155 -20.38 15.34 2.96
N ALA A 156 -19.55 14.82 2.05
CA ALA A 156 -19.39 15.34 0.69
C ALA A 156 -20.72 15.30 -0.10
N LYS A 157 -21.44 14.18 -0.05
CA LYS A 157 -22.76 14.05 -0.70
C LYS A 157 -23.79 15.04 -0.15
N THR A 158 -23.77 15.26 1.17
CA THR A 158 -24.67 16.22 1.83
C THR A 158 -24.36 17.65 1.40
N LYS A 159 -23.06 18.01 1.29
CA LYS A 159 -22.63 19.32 0.80
C LYS A 159 -23.09 19.57 -0.64
N LEU A 160 -22.88 18.60 -1.54
CA LEU A 160 -23.32 18.69 -2.94
C LEU A 160 -24.85 18.84 -3.06
N ARG A 161 -25.63 18.10 -2.25
CA ARG A 161 -27.10 18.25 -2.23
C ARG A 161 -27.52 19.66 -1.82
N ARG A 162 -26.91 20.20 -0.76
CA ARG A 162 -27.18 21.57 -0.29
C ARG A 162 -26.79 22.62 -1.34
N GLU A 163 -25.67 22.44 -2.03
CA GLU A 163 -25.24 23.34 -3.12
C GLU A 163 -26.17 23.28 -4.32
N ALA A 164 -26.61 22.08 -4.73
CA ALA A 164 -27.57 21.90 -5.81
C ALA A 164 -28.93 22.53 -5.46
N GLU A 165 -29.39 22.38 -4.22
CA GLU A 165 -30.63 22.98 -3.73
C GLU A 165 -30.56 24.51 -3.70
N LYS A 166 -29.46 25.07 -3.17
CA LYS A 166 -29.20 26.52 -3.23
C LYS A 166 -29.19 27.04 -4.68
N LYS A 167 -28.59 26.31 -5.61
CA LYS A 167 -28.55 26.69 -7.03
C LYS A 167 -29.96 26.67 -7.64
N ARG A 168 -30.76 25.63 -7.37
CA ARG A 168 -32.16 25.53 -7.83
C ARG A 168 -33.01 26.69 -7.31
N VAL A 169 -32.94 26.99 -6.01
CA VAL A 169 -33.66 28.12 -5.41
C VAL A 169 -33.21 29.45 -6.02
N GLY A 170 -31.90 29.64 -6.23
CA GLY A 170 -31.37 30.84 -6.87
C GLY A 170 -31.82 31.02 -8.33
N GLU A 171 -31.94 29.93 -9.10
CA GLU A 171 -32.47 29.95 -10.46
C GLU A 171 -33.98 30.26 -10.49
N GLU A 172 -34.74 29.76 -9.51
CA GLU A 172 -36.17 29.99 -9.38
C GLU A 172 -36.49 31.45 -8.99
N ILE A 173 -35.71 32.05 -8.08
CA ILE A 173 -35.81 33.47 -7.74
C ILE A 173 -35.50 34.35 -8.97
N LYS A 174 -34.48 34.01 -9.77
CA LYS A 174 -34.16 34.75 -11.00
C LYS A 174 -35.25 34.69 -12.06
N LYS A 175 -35.95 33.55 -12.19
CA LYS A 175 -37.07 33.40 -13.13
C LYS A 175 -38.28 34.25 -12.73
N ASN A 176 -38.46 34.49 -11.44
CA ASN A 176 -39.59 35.26 -10.90
C ASN A 176 -39.25 36.75 -10.67
N ALA A 177 -38.06 37.21 -11.08
CA ALA A 177 -37.67 38.62 -11.00
C ALA A 177 -38.38 39.44 -12.10
N PRO A 178 -38.77 40.71 -11.83
CA PRO A 178 -39.36 41.57 -12.85
C PRO A 178 -38.38 41.79 -14.00
N THR A 179 -38.81 41.55 -15.23
CA THR A 179 -38.02 41.78 -16.46
C THR A 179 -37.64 43.26 -16.59
N PRO A 180 -36.34 43.61 -16.71
CA PRO A 180 -35.93 44.85 -17.34
C PRO A 180 -36.20 44.74 -18.85
N GLU A 181 -36.63 45.82 -19.50
CA GLU A 181 -36.74 45.91 -20.96
C GLU A 181 -35.38 45.63 -21.61
N VAL A 182 -35.29 44.65 -22.53
CA VAL A 182 -34.04 44.28 -23.21
C VAL A 182 -34.21 44.45 -24.73
N ILE A 183 -33.41 45.35 -25.29
CA ILE A 183 -33.08 45.46 -26.72
C ILE A 183 -32.22 44.25 -27.11
N THR A 184 -32.58 43.58 -28.19
CA THR A 184 -31.95 42.32 -28.64
C THR A 184 -30.76 42.57 -29.57
N GLU A 185 -29.55 42.23 -29.12
CA GLU A 185 -28.39 42.00 -30.00
C GLU A 185 -27.96 40.53 -29.93
N ARG A 186 -27.73 39.92 -31.09
CA ARG A 186 -27.43 38.49 -31.25
C ARG A 186 -25.95 38.21 -30.94
N LEU A 187 -25.67 37.23 -30.09
CA LEU A 187 -24.34 36.60 -29.98
C LEU A 187 -24.32 35.18 -30.60
N PRO A 188 -23.15 34.70 -31.07
CA PRO A 188 -23.02 33.53 -31.93
C PRO A 188 -22.92 32.19 -31.18
N GLU A 189 -23.05 31.10 -31.96
CA GLU A 189 -23.31 29.71 -31.55
C GLU A 189 -22.27 29.03 -30.64
N PRO A 190 -22.68 28.02 -29.83
CA PRO A 190 -21.80 27.34 -28.89
C PRO A 190 -20.95 26.22 -29.54
N VAL A 191 -19.67 26.16 -29.16
CA VAL A 191 -18.72 25.08 -29.50
C VAL A 191 -18.97 23.84 -28.63
N ARG A 192 -18.92 22.66 -29.26
CA ARG A 192 -19.11 21.33 -28.62
C ARG A 192 -18.03 21.04 -27.57
N VAL A 193 -18.46 20.68 -26.35
CA VAL A 193 -17.60 20.14 -25.28
C VAL A 193 -17.68 18.61 -25.29
N ILE A 194 -16.54 17.95 -25.51
CA ILE A 194 -16.40 16.49 -25.40
C ILE A 194 -16.34 16.12 -23.92
N ARG A 195 -17.34 15.33 -23.46
CA ARG A 195 -17.33 14.74 -22.12
C ARG A 195 -16.29 13.61 -22.08
N HIS A 196 -15.30 13.75 -21.22
CA HIS A 196 -14.42 12.64 -20.86
C HIS A 196 -15.14 11.77 -19.83
N GLU A 197 -15.24 10.47 -20.10
CA GLU A 197 -15.64 9.49 -19.10
C GLU A 197 -14.56 9.41 -18.02
N VAL A 198 -14.95 9.68 -16.79
CA VAL A 198 -14.13 9.39 -15.62
C VAL A 198 -14.32 7.92 -15.29
N VAL A 199 -13.35 7.09 -15.66
CA VAL A 199 -13.26 5.70 -15.20
C VAL A 199 -12.87 5.73 -13.71
N PRO A 200 -13.66 5.13 -12.80
CA PRO A 200 -13.29 5.06 -11.40
C PRO A 200 -12.06 4.18 -11.22
N TYR A 201 -10.97 4.77 -10.74
CA TYR A 201 -9.79 4.05 -10.27
C TYR A 201 -10.18 3.14 -9.10
N ASN A 202 -9.98 1.83 -9.29
CA ASN A 202 -10.16 0.82 -8.26
C ASN A 202 -8.78 0.44 -7.68
N PRO A 203 -8.40 0.96 -6.50
CA PRO A 203 -7.09 0.67 -5.89
C PRO A 203 -6.91 -0.78 -5.42
N HIS A 204 -7.95 -1.62 -5.55
CA HIS A 204 -7.93 -3.02 -5.11
C HIS A 204 -7.89 -4.05 -6.26
N GLN A 205 -7.60 -3.63 -7.50
CA GLN A 205 -6.76 -4.46 -8.39
C GLN A 205 -5.28 -4.27 -8.05
N GLY A 206 -4.99 -4.24 -6.74
CA GLY A 206 -3.72 -3.85 -6.15
C GLY A 206 -2.62 -4.80 -6.59
N ASN A 207 -1.90 -4.36 -7.62
CA ASN A 207 -0.75 -5.05 -8.17
C ASN A 207 0.37 -5.04 -7.10
N ILE A 208 0.44 -6.10 -6.30
CA ILE A 208 1.46 -6.30 -5.26
C ILE A 208 2.88 -6.18 -5.86
N PHE A 209 3.04 -6.51 -7.15
CA PHE A 209 4.30 -6.42 -7.87
C PHE A 209 4.58 -5.03 -8.49
N HIS A 210 3.62 -4.10 -8.51
CA HIS A 210 3.84 -2.74 -9.01
C HIS A 210 4.73 -1.91 -8.08
N ARG A 211 4.75 -2.22 -6.77
CA ARG A 211 5.74 -1.66 -5.85
C ARG A 211 7.10 -2.33 -5.98
N ALA A 212 7.16 -3.59 -6.43
CA ALA A 212 8.43 -4.19 -6.84
C ALA A 212 9.02 -3.52 -8.09
N ALA A 213 8.20 -2.92 -8.96
CA ALA A 213 8.67 -2.03 -10.04
C ALA A 213 9.15 -0.66 -9.52
N LEU A 214 8.72 -0.21 -8.33
CA LEU A 214 9.33 0.94 -7.64
C LEU A 214 10.63 0.55 -6.93
N VAL A 215 10.75 -0.68 -6.43
CA VAL A 215 12.03 -1.22 -5.95
C VAL A 215 13.01 -1.45 -7.11
N ALA A 216 12.53 -1.91 -8.27
CA ALA A 216 13.31 -2.03 -9.50
C ALA A 216 13.57 -0.68 -10.21
N GLY A 217 12.66 0.29 -10.05
CA GLY A 217 12.68 1.60 -10.72
C GLY A 217 13.33 2.72 -9.91
N ALA A 218 13.39 2.61 -8.57
CA ALA A 218 14.12 3.55 -7.72
C ALA A 218 15.64 3.45 -7.91
N VAL A 219 16.15 2.39 -8.55
CA VAL A 219 17.57 2.26 -8.93
C VAL A 219 17.85 2.86 -10.32
N VAL A 220 16.85 3.06 -11.18
CA VAL A 220 17.06 3.72 -12.49
C VAL A 220 17.13 5.26 -12.34
N GLY A 221 16.59 5.83 -11.26
CA GLY A 221 16.66 7.26 -10.96
C GLY A 221 17.86 7.72 -10.13
N ALA A 222 18.61 6.81 -9.50
CA ALA A 222 19.66 7.17 -8.53
C ALA A 222 21.08 6.70 -8.91
N VAL A 223 21.28 6.04 -10.06
CA VAL A 223 22.60 5.52 -10.49
C VAL A 223 23.11 6.14 -11.80
N ILE A 224 22.39 7.11 -12.40
CA ILE A 224 22.87 7.90 -13.56
C ILE A 224 22.93 9.41 -13.24
N SER A 225 23.43 9.77 -12.06
CA SER A 225 23.83 11.16 -11.79
C SER A 225 24.86 11.22 -10.68
N ARG A 226 26.08 10.71 -10.96
CA ARG A 226 27.33 11.10 -10.25
C ARG A 226 28.63 10.61 -10.88
N CYS A 227 28.66 10.41 -12.20
CA CYS A 227 29.90 10.34 -12.98
C CYS A 227 29.82 11.31 -14.16
N SER A 228 29.89 12.60 -13.85
CA SER A 228 30.41 13.67 -14.69
C SER A 228 30.35 14.95 -13.86
N ILE A 229 31.45 15.69 -13.90
CA ILE A 229 31.78 16.93 -13.17
C ILE A 229 32.69 16.70 -11.95
N MET A 230 33.97 16.90 -12.29
CA MET A 230 35.21 17.07 -11.49
C MET A 230 35.92 15.80 -11.02
#